data_AF-A0A7X0DDT9-F1
#
_entry.id   AF-A0A7X0DDT9-F1
#
_cell.length_a   1.000
_cell.length_b   1.000
_cell.length_c   1.000
_cell.angle_alpha   90.00
_cell.angle_beta   90.00
_cell.angle_gamma   90.00
#
_symmetry.space_group_name_H-M   'P 1'
#
loop_
_entity.id
_entity.type
_entity.pdbx_description
1 polymer ?
#
loop_
_entity_poly.entity_id
_entity_poly.type
_entity_poly.pdbx_seq_one_letter_code
_entity_poly.pdbx_strand_id
1 'polypeptide(L)' 'MADYPVNDPSAKEPKSRRRSEIATFLVLAFGIWPVVAVGVVGGYGFLVWMYQIIAGPPGPPGH' A
#
# COMPACT_ATOMS: atom_id res chain seq x y z
N MET A 1 -39.27 -41.26 -3.98
CA MET A 1 -38.49 -40.56 -2.94
C MET A 1 -37.22 -40.12 -3.62
N ALA A 2 -37.15 -38.86 -4.05
CA ALA A 2 -35.99 -38.36 -4.78
C ALA A 2 -34.89 -38.04 -3.78
N ASP A 3 -33.81 -38.81 -3.81
CA ASP A 3 -32.57 -38.48 -3.13
C ASP A 3 -32.00 -37.23 -3.80
N TYR A 4 -32.26 -36.07 -3.21
CA TYR A 4 -31.50 -34.88 -3.55
C TYR A 4 -30.08 -35.07 -2.98
N PRO A 5 -29.03 -35.09 -3.81
CA PRO A 5 -27.69 -34.97 -3.27
C PRO A 5 -27.60 -33.61 -2.61
N VAL A 6 -27.50 -33.59 -1.28
CA VAL A 6 -27.17 -32.40 -0.53
C VAL A 6 -25.76 -31.99 -0.97
N ASN A 7 -25.71 -31.11 -1.97
CA ASN A 7 -24.50 -30.37 -2.24
C ASN A 7 -24.43 -29.39 -1.08
N ASP A 8 -23.57 -29.65 -0.11
CA ASP A 8 -23.28 -28.74 1.00
C ASP A 8 -22.20 -27.75 0.55
N PRO A 9 -22.55 -26.56 -0.01
CA PRO A 9 -21.55 -25.52 -0.24
C PRO A 9 -20.96 -24.99 1.09
N SER A 10 -21.57 -25.35 2.22
CA SER A 10 -21.26 -24.81 3.55
C SER A 10 -19.98 -25.36 4.18
N ALA A 11 -19.38 -26.42 3.64
CA ALA A 11 -18.21 -27.05 4.26
C ALA A 11 -16.88 -26.28 4.07
N LYS A 12 -16.87 -25.16 3.34
CA LYS A 12 -15.61 -24.46 3.00
C LYS A 12 -15.30 -23.14 3.70
N GLU A 13 -16.16 -22.48 4.47
CA GLU A 13 -15.87 -21.05 4.77
C GLU A 13 -16.13 -20.50 6.19
N PRO A 14 -15.31 -20.90 7.18
CA PRO A 14 -14.94 -19.99 8.27
C PRO A 14 -13.49 -19.48 8.14
N LYS A 15 -12.61 -20.21 7.44
CA LYS A 15 -11.17 -19.87 7.31
C LYS A 15 -10.88 -18.85 6.21
N SER A 16 -11.73 -18.78 5.18
CA SER A 16 -11.63 -17.88 4.02
C SER A 16 -11.74 -16.40 4.44
N ARG A 17 -12.74 -16.08 5.29
CA ARG A 17 -13.03 -14.71 5.74
C ARG A 17 -11.88 -14.06 6.51
N ARG A 18 -11.23 -14.78 7.44
CA ARG A 18 -10.07 -14.28 8.21
C ARG A 18 -8.85 -13.97 7.34
N ARG A 19 -8.60 -14.76 6.29
CA ARG A 19 -7.48 -14.51 5.36
C ARG A 19 -7.75 -13.30 4.47
N SER A 20 -8.99 -13.10 4.03
CA SER A 20 -9.37 -11.94 3.22
C SER A 20 -9.26 -10.62 4.00
N GLU A 21 -9.58 -10.62 5.29
CA GLU A 21 -9.42 -9.43 6.14
C GLU A 21 -7.94 -9.01 6.26
N ILE A 22 -7.05 -9.96 6.58
CA ILE A 22 -5.60 -9.69 6.68
C ILE A 22 -5.03 -9.24 5.34
N ALA A 23 -5.43 -9.86 4.23
CA ALA A 23 -5.00 -9.45 2.89
C ALA A 23 -5.45 -8.01 2.57
N THR A 24 -6.68 -7.66 2.90
CA THR A 24 -7.22 -6.29 2.73
C THR A 24 -6.45 -5.29 3.59
N PHE A 25 -6.19 -5.63 4.86
CA PHE A 25 -5.38 -4.79 5.76
C PHE A 25 -3.95 -4.60 5.26
N LEU A 26 -3.31 -5.66 4.74
CA LEU A 26 -1.97 -5.56 4.16
C LEU A 26 -1.96 -4.69 2.90
N VAL A 27 -2.97 -4.81 2.03
CA VAL A 27 -3.08 -3.95 0.85
C VAL A 27 -3.35 -2.50 1.24
N LEU A 28 -4.18 -2.23 2.23
CA LEU A 28 -4.41 -0.87 2.72
C LEU A 28 -3.15 -0.30 3.39
N ALA A 29 -2.49 -1.08 4.25
CA ALA A 29 -1.28 -0.65 4.95
C ALA A 29 -0.09 -0.48 3.98
N PHE A 30 0.26 -1.50 3.20
CA PHE A 30 1.38 -1.43 2.23
C PHE A 30 1.02 -0.73 0.93
N GLY A 31 -0.24 -0.40 0.68
CA GLY A 31 -0.64 0.45 -0.44
C GLY A 31 -0.57 1.91 -0.05
N ILE A 32 -1.35 2.32 0.94
CA ILE A 32 -1.54 3.74 1.28
C ILE A 32 -0.26 4.33 1.88
N TRP A 33 0.37 3.66 2.85
CA TRP A 33 1.55 4.22 3.52
C TRP A 33 2.74 4.42 2.57
N PRO A 34 3.12 3.44 1.74
CA PRO A 34 4.23 3.62 0.80
C PRO A 34 3.95 4.69 -0.25
N VAL A 35 2.72 4.79 -0.76
CA VAL A 35 2.35 5.85 -1.70
C VAL A 35 2.48 7.23 -1.04
N VAL A 36 2.03 7.38 0.20
CA VAL A 36 2.20 8.62 0.98
C VAL A 36 3.68 8.91 1.20
N ALA A 37 4.48 7.91 1.58
CA ALA A 37 5.92 8.08 1.80
C ALA A 37 6.64 8.55 0.53
N VAL A 38 6.37 7.93 -0.62
CA VAL A 38 6.96 8.35 -1.90
C VAL A 38 6.47 9.74 -2.31
N GLY A 39 5.18 10.05 -2.10
CA GLY A 39 4.63 11.38 -2.39
C GLY A 39 5.28 12.48 -1.54
N VAL A 40 5.45 12.24 -0.24
CA VAL A 40 6.07 13.21 0.68
C VAL A 40 7.56 13.34 0.41
N VAL A 41 8.32 12.24 0.34
CA VAL A 41 9.77 12.27 0.14
C VAL A 41 10.13 12.76 -1.26
N GLY A 42 9.44 12.25 -2.28
CA GLY A 42 9.62 12.69 -3.67
C GLY A 42 9.18 14.14 -3.87
N GLY A 43 8.02 14.52 -3.33
CA GLY A 43 7.52 15.90 -3.40
C GLY A 43 8.43 16.89 -2.67
N TYR A 44 8.91 16.54 -1.47
CA TYR A 44 9.84 17.38 -0.72
C TYR A 44 11.20 17.47 -1.41
N GLY A 45 11.76 16.35 -1.89
CA GLY A 45 13.00 16.35 -2.66
C GLY A 45 12.90 17.16 -3.96
N PHE A 46 11.77 17.06 -4.65
CA PHE A 46 11.48 17.87 -5.85
C PHE A 46 11.35 19.36 -5.53
N LEU A 47 10.65 19.72 -4.44
CA LEU A 47 10.56 21.11 -3.98
C LEU A 47 11.93 21.68 -3.63
N VAL A 48 12.74 20.92 -2.90
CA VAL A 48 14.12 21.30 -2.55
C VAL A 48 14.95 21.46 -3.82
N TRP A 49 14.86 20.52 -4.77
CA TRP A 49 15.56 20.62 -6.05
C TRP A 49 15.12 21.85 -6.85
N MET A 50 13.82 22.11 -6.97
CA MET A 50 13.31 23.31 -7.64
C MET A 50 13.76 24.59 -6.94
N TYR A 51 13.75 24.60 -5.61
CA TYR A 51 14.27 25.69 -4.82
C TYR A 51 15.76 25.93 -5.11
N GLN A 52 16.57 24.89 -5.27
CA GLN A 52 17.98 25.02 -5.66
C GLN A 52 18.16 25.60 -7.06
N ILE A 53 17.27 25.31 -8.02
CA ILE A 53 17.32 25.93 -9.35
C ILE A 53 17.07 27.45 -9.27
N ILE A 54 16.19 27.88 -8.36
CA ILE A 54 15.81 29.30 -8.20
C ILE A 54 16.83 30.06 -7.33
N ALA A 55 17.24 29.47 -6.20
CA ALA A 55 18.10 30.09 -5.20
C ALA A 55 19.61 29.88 -5.45
N GLY A 56 19.96 29.05 -6.43
CA GLY A 56 21.33 28.63 -6.71
C GLY A 56 21.65 27.26 -6.08
N PRO A 57 22.61 26.50 -6.68
CA PRO A 57 22.88 25.12 -6.28
C PRO A 57 23.36 25.02 -4.82
N PRO A 58 23.00 23.93 -4.11
CA PRO A 58 23.44 23.70 -2.75
C PRO A 58 24.95 23.46 -2.77
N GLY A 59 25.70 24.24 -2.00
CA GLY A 59 27.17 24.23 -2.04
C GLY A 59 27.76 22.87 -1.64
N PRO A 60 28.96 22.51 -2.15
CA PRO A 60 29.66 21.30 -1.76
C PRO A 60 29.83 21.21 -0.23
N PRO A 61 29.74 20.01 0.39
CA PRO A 61 30.02 19.84 1.81
C PRO A 61 31.45 20.31 2.10
N GLY A 62 31.58 21.35 2.94
CA GLY A 62 32.87 21.89 3.33
C GLY A 62 33.73 20.84 4.03
N HIS A 63 34.96 20.67 3.56
CA HIS A 63 36.02 19.91 4.22
C HIS A 63 36.60 20.68 5.40
#